data_AF-A0A936TI43-F1
#
_entry.id   AF-A0A936TI43-F1
#
_cell.length_a   1.000
_cell.length_b   1.000
_cell.length_c   1.000
_cell.angle_alpha   90.00
_cell.angle_beta   90.00
_cell.angle_gamma   90.00
#
_symmetry.space_group_name_H-M   'P 1'
#
loop_
_entity.id
_entity.type
_entity.pdbx_description
1 polymer ?
#
loop_
_entity_poly.entity_id
_entity_poly.type
_entity_poly.pdbx_seq_one_letter_code
_entity_poly.pdbx_strand_id
1 'polypeptide(L)'
;MIDTPSHRCEKRKSHGDQTIASSRRGLLLCCVIVGVFTGCASTESIDLDSFDPSHNQTEIANYYHNQALAMREKADAQATAAVRYEALFGPEADLVSGAKSLAHYYEQTAQELERVAQAHEAVDRKKRTPAAVR
;
A
#
# COMPACT_ATOMS: atom_id res chain seq x y z
N MET A 1 57.88 23.80 -24.82
CA MET A 1 57.88 22.93 -26.00
C MET A 1 56.64 22.04 -25.85
N ILE A 2 55.48 22.25 -26.48
CA ILE A 2 54.95 23.14 -27.53
C ILE A 2 53.44 23.20 -27.20
N ASP A 3 52.89 24.35 -26.82
CA ASP A 3 52.09 25.28 -27.65
C ASP A 3 50.66 24.82 -28.05
N THR A 4 49.71 25.65 -27.62
CA THR A 4 48.26 25.83 -27.89
C THR A 4 47.89 25.88 -29.39
N PRO A 5 46.60 25.73 -29.81
CA PRO A 5 45.59 26.82 -29.73
C PRO A 5 44.12 26.35 -29.53
N SER A 6 43.27 27.02 -28.73
CA SER A 6 42.52 28.25 -29.03
C SER A 6 41.77 28.25 -30.37
N HIS A 7 40.48 27.87 -30.36
CA HIS A 7 39.51 28.36 -31.35
C HIS A 7 38.23 28.90 -30.70
N ARG A 8 38.23 30.23 -30.65
CA ARG A 8 37.13 31.18 -30.51
C ARG A 8 35.92 30.77 -31.38
N CYS A 9 34.78 30.47 -30.77
CA CYS A 9 33.51 30.32 -31.49
C CYS A 9 32.74 31.65 -31.44
N GLU A 10 32.68 32.28 -32.61
CA GLU A 10 32.02 33.54 -32.91
C GLU A 10 30.49 33.39 -32.84
N LYS A 11 29.85 34.23 -32.02
CA LYS A 11 28.41 34.27 -31.82
C LYS A 11 27.78 35.07 -32.97
N ARG A 12 27.27 34.40 -34.01
CA ARG A 12 26.41 35.04 -35.03
C ARG A 12 24.93 34.88 -34.68
N LYS A 13 24.24 36.01 -34.55
CA LYS A 13 22.78 36.13 -34.58
C LYS A 13 22.28 35.68 -35.95
N SER A 14 21.22 34.87 -35.98
CA SER A 14 20.26 34.90 -37.08
C SER A 14 18.86 34.66 -36.52
N HIS A 15 18.03 35.71 -36.60
CA HIS A 15 16.59 35.63 -36.46
C HIS A 15 16.06 35.04 -37.77
N GLY A 16 15.38 33.90 -37.67
CA GLY A 16 14.76 33.24 -38.81
C GLY A 16 13.48 32.58 -38.32
N ASP A 17 12.39 33.31 -38.50
CA ASP A 17 11.01 32.88 -38.34
C ASP A 17 10.79 31.57 -39.11
N GLN A 18 10.30 30.53 -38.45
CA GLN A 18 9.90 29.30 -39.12
C GLN A 18 8.79 28.59 -38.34
N THR A 19 7.58 28.86 -38.80
CA THR A 19 6.53 27.87 -39.09
C THR A 19 6.06 27.00 -37.93
N ILE A 20 4.87 27.36 -37.47
CA ILE A 20 3.88 26.54 -36.79
C ILE A 20 3.82 25.14 -37.45
N ALA A 21 4.48 24.16 -36.84
CA ALA A 21 4.23 22.76 -37.11
C ALA A 21 4.56 21.92 -35.87
N SER A 22 3.50 21.42 -35.26
CA SER A 22 3.44 20.21 -34.46
C SER A 22 4.37 20.12 -33.24
N SER A 23 3.77 20.31 -32.06
CA SER A 23 4.04 19.35 -31.00
C SER A 23 2.72 18.90 -30.37
N ARG A 24 2.28 17.69 -30.73
CA ARG A 24 1.25 16.91 -30.01
C ARG A 24 1.59 16.68 -28.53
N ARG A 25 2.76 17.15 -28.07
CA ARG A 25 3.25 17.08 -26.69
C ARG A 25 2.73 18.21 -25.80
N GLY A 26 2.30 19.35 -26.36
CA GLY A 26 1.75 20.46 -25.58
C GLY A 26 0.36 20.18 -24.98
N LEU A 27 -0.46 19.38 -25.68
CA LEU A 27 -1.82 19.07 -25.23
C LEU A 27 -1.87 17.97 -24.16
N LEU A 28 -0.94 17.02 -24.21
CA LEU A 28 -0.82 15.96 -23.20
C LEU A 28 -0.36 16.50 -21.84
N LEU A 29 0.41 17.59 -21.82
CA LEU A 29 0.88 18.19 -20.57
C LEU A 29 -0.25 18.89 -19.80
N CYS A 30 -1.23 19.52 -20.48
CA CYS A 30 -2.37 20.16 -19.82
C CYS A 30 -3.31 19.15 -19.14
N CYS A 31 -3.53 17.98 -19.72
CA CYS A 31 -4.44 16.99 -19.13
C CYS A 31 -3.90 16.37 -17.82
N VAL A 32 -2.58 16.28 -17.67
CA VAL A 32 -1.96 15.73 -16.46
C VAL A 32 -2.08 16.72 -15.28
N ILE A 33 -2.11 18.03 -15.54
CA ILE A 33 -2.15 19.05 -14.49
C ILE A 33 -3.59 19.28 -13.97
N VAL A 34 -4.61 19.04 -14.80
CA VAL A 34 -6.03 19.22 -14.40
C VAL A 34 -6.60 17.96 -13.71
N GLY A 35 -6.03 16.77 -13.96
CA GLY A 35 -6.50 15.52 -13.34
C GLY A 35 -6.12 15.33 -11.86
N VAL A 36 -5.16 16.10 -11.35
CA VAL A 36 -4.67 15.95 -9.96
C VAL A 36 -5.61 16.59 -8.93
N PHE A 37 -6.52 17.47 -9.36
CA PHE A 37 -7.42 18.18 -8.44
C PHE A 37 -8.86 17.63 -8.37
N THR A 38 -9.20 16.62 -9.16
CA THR A 38 -10.57 16.06 -9.20
C THR A 38 -10.61 14.64 -8.62
N GLY A 39 -9.99 14.47 -7.46
CA GLY A 39 -9.90 13.19 -6.74
C GLY A 39 -10.11 13.33 -5.24
N CYS A 40 -11.20 13.98 -4.82
CA CYS A 40 -11.77 13.79 -3.48
C CYS A 40 -13.17 13.20 -3.63
N ALA A 41 -13.25 11.94 -4.05
CA ALA A 41 -14.45 11.15 -3.84
C ALA A 41 -14.49 10.78 -2.35
N SER A 42 -15.40 11.42 -1.61
CA SER A 42 -15.76 11.20 -0.20
C SER A 42 -14.67 10.61 0.70
N THR A 43 -13.87 11.48 1.32
CA THR A 43 -13.42 11.17 2.68
C THR A 43 -14.66 11.24 3.56
N GLU A 44 -15.21 10.10 3.95
CA GLU A 44 -16.13 10.02 5.07
C GLU A 44 -15.49 10.80 6.23
N SER A 45 -16.09 11.94 6.58
CA SER A 45 -15.54 12.83 7.58
C SER A 45 -15.65 12.13 8.92
N ILE A 46 -14.51 11.73 9.49
CA ILE A 46 -14.44 11.26 10.86
C ILE A 46 -15.01 12.36 11.75
N ASP A 47 -16.13 12.08 12.41
CA ASP A 47 -16.80 13.00 13.31
C ASP A 47 -15.97 13.13 14.60
N LEU A 48 -15.09 14.14 14.63
CA LEU A 48 -14.24 14.44 15.78
C LEU A 48 -15.02 15.00 16.98
N ASP A 49 -16.31 15.35 16.81
CA ASP A 49 -17.17 15.88 17.86
C ASP A 49 -17.96 14.79 18.59
N SER A 50 -17.97 13.55 18.07
CA SER A 50 -18.60 12.39 18.71
C SER A 50 -17.64 11.71 19.70
N PHE A 51 -17.88 11.90 21.00
CA PHE A 51 -17.21 11.13 22.05
C PHE A 51 -17.89 9.77 22.26
N ASP A 52 -18.23 9.04 21.20
CA ASP A 52 -18.64 7.64 21.31
C ASP A 52 -17.41 6.74 21.34
N PRO A 53 -17.03 6.16 22.51
CA PRO A 53 -15.86 5.32 22.59
C PRO A 53 -16.03 4.01 21.79
N SER A 54 -17.25 3.68 21.37
CA SER A 54 -17.55 2.51 20.55
C SER A 54 -17.11 2.69 19.09
N HIS A 55 -17.17 3.92 18.55
CA HIS A 55 -16.64 4.24 17.22
C HIS A 55 -15.15 3.89 17.11
N ASN A 56 -14.38 4.26 18.14
CA ASN A 56 -12.97 3.90 18.24
C ASN A 56 -12.75 2.38 18.34
N GLN A 57 -13.65 1.62 18.99
CA GLN A 57 -13.49 0.15 19.07
C GLN A 57 -13.73 -0.53 17.72
N THR A 58 -14.71 -0.06 16.94
CA THR A 58 -14.96 -0.59 15.59
C THR A 58 -13.78 -0.31 14.66
N GLU A 59 -13.22 0.90 14.67
CA GLU A 59 -12.03 1.22 13.88
C GLU A 59 -10.81 0.38 14.27
N ILE A 60 -10.57 0.21 15.57
CA ILE A 60 -9.48 -0.64 16.07
C ILE A 60 -9.68 -2.11 15.68
N ALA A 61 -10.91 -2.63 15.78
CA ALA A 61 -11.22 -3.99 15.34
C ALA A 61 -10.94 -4.18 13.84
N ASN A 62 -11.39 -3.24 13.00
CA ASN A 62 -11.14 -3.27 11.55
C ASN A 62 -9.64 -3.24 11.22
N TYR A 63 -8.86 -2.43 11.94
CA TYR A 63 -7.41 -2.39 11.77
C TYR A 63 -6.76 -3.76 12.01
N TYR A 64 -7.12 -4.44 13.10
CA TYR A 64 -6.58 -5.76 13.41
C TYR A 64 -7.08 -6.84 12.44
N HIS A 65 -8.33 -6.76 11.99
CA HIS A 65 -8.86 -7.67 10.97
C HIS A 65 -8.10 -7.54 9.64
N ASN A 66 -7.83 -6.31 9.18
CA ASN A 66 -7.04 -6.07 7.98
C ASN A 66 -5.61 -6.59 8.11
N GLN A 67 -4.99 -6.45 9.29
CA GLN A 67 -3.68 -7.04 9.53
C GLN A 67 -3.73 -8.58 9.54
N ALA A 68 -4.78 -9.18 10.10
CA ALA A 68 -4.96 -10.63 10.08
C ALA A 68 -5.05 -11.15 8.64
N LEU A 69 -5.81 -10.47 7.77
CA LEU A 69 -5.89 -10.79 6.35
C LEU A 69 -4.52 -10.71 5.66
N ALA A 70 -3.78 -9.62 5.86
CA ALA A 70 -2.44 -9.47 5.29
C ALA A 70 -1.46 -10.57 5.77
N MET A 71 -1.63 -11.08 6.99
CA MET A 71 -0.83 -12.20 7.49
C MET A 71 -1.27 -13.53 6.88
N ARG A 72 -2.57 -13.77 6.67
CA ARG A 72 -3.06 -14.96 5.93
C ARG A 72 -2.51 -14.99 4.51
N GLU A 73 -2.53 -13.86 3.80
CA GLU A 73 -1.94 -13.77 2.45
C GLU A 73 -0.46 -14.15 2.43
N LYS A 74 0.31 -13.71 3.44
CA LYS A 74 1.72 -14.11 3.59
C LYS A 74 1.87 -15.59 3.92
N ALA A 75 0.98 -16.15 4.74
CA ALA A 75 0.97 -17.57 5.07
C ALA A 75 0.75 -18.41 3.80
N ASP A 76 -0.24 -18.06 3.00
CA ASP A 76 -0.57 -18.73 1.74
C ASP A 76 0.56 -18.63 0.71
N ALA A 77 1.19 -17.45 0.61
CA ALA A 77 2.35 -17.26 -0.24
C ALA A 77 3.52 -18.17 0.15
N GLN A 78 3.80 -18.32 1.44
CA GLN A 78 4.87 -19.20 1.94
C GLN A 78 4.52 -20.68 1.82
N ALA A 79 3.26 -21.05 2.03
CA ALA A 79 2.78 -22.41 1.80
C ALA A 79 2.93 -22.80 0.32
N THR A 80 2.57 -21.88 -0.58
CA THR A 80 2.75 -22.04 -2.04
C THR A 80 4.24 -22.15 -2.40
N ALA A 81 5.09 -21.33 -1.79
CA ALA A 81 6.54 -21.40 -1.99
C ALA A 81 7.12 -22.75 -1.53
N ALA A 82 6.69 -23.26 -0.37
CA ALA A 82 7.12 -24.56 0.15
C ALA A 82 6.83 -25.70 -0.84
N VAL A 83 5.63 -25.73 -1.44
CA VAL A 83 5.27 -26.73 -2.46
C VAL A 83 6.18 -26.63 -3.68
N ARG A 84 6.48 -25.40 -4.14
CA ARG A 84 7.38 -25.18 -5.27
C ARG A 84 8.82 -25.59 -4.96
N TYR A 85 9.30 -25.30 -3.76
CA TYR A 85 10.65 -25.70 -3.33
C TYR A 85 10.76 -27.21 -3.19
N GLU A 86 9.75 -27.87 -2.65
CA GLU A 86 9.72 -29.32 -2.51
C GLU A 86 9.81 -30.02 -3.88
N ALA A 87 9.11 -29.50 -4.89
CA ALA A 87 9.19 -30.01 -6.27
C ALA A 87 10.56 -29.80 -6.94
N LEU A 88 11.30 -28.75 -6.56
CA LEU A 88 12.59 -28.39 -7.20
C LEU A 88 13.80 -28.99 -6.48
N PHE A 89 13.74 -29.08 -5.16
CA PHE A 89 14.89 -29.37 -4.30
C PHE A 89 14.67 -30.61 -3.42
N GLY A 90 13.47 -31.18 -3.42
CA GLY A 90 13.08 -32.28 -2.54
C GLY A 90 12.58 -31.81 -1.17
N PRO A 91 11.90 -32.70 -0.41
CA PRO A 91 11.21 -32.34 0.83
C PRO A 91 12.14 -31.99 2.00
N GLU A 92 13.38 -32.50 1.99
CA GLU A 92 14.37 -32.32 3.06
C GLU A 92 15.20 -31.04 2.91
N ALA A 93 14.98 -30.25 1.86
CA ALA A 93 15.73 -29.02 1.65
C ALA A 93 15.36 -27.96 2.71
N ASP A 94 16.36 -27.25 3.26
CA ASP A 94 16.16 -26.19 4.26
C ASP A 94 15.17 -25.09 3.81
N LEU A 95 15.10 -24.83 2.51
CA LEU A 95 14.16 -23.89 1.92
C LEU A 95 12.70 -24.33 2.11
N VAL A 96 12.43 -25.64 2.09
CA VAL A 96 11.10 -26.22 2.32
C VAL A 96 10.70 -26.07 3.78
N SER A 97 11.57 -26.46 4.71
CA SER A 97 11.30 -26.35 6.15
C SER A 97 11.19 -24.89 6.59
N GLY A 98 12.01 -24.00 6.05
CA GLY A 98 11.93 -22.55 6.27
C GLY A 98 10.61 -21.95 5.79
N ALA A 99 10.19 -22.26 4.56
CA ALA A 99 8.92 -21.76 4.01
C ALA A 99 7.70 -22.30 4.80
N LYS A 100 7.70 -23.59 5.17
CA LYS A 100 6.65 -24.19 6.02
C LYS A 100 6.57 -23.50 7.38
N SER A 101 7.73 -23.21 7.99
CA SER A 101 7.80 -22.52 9.28
C SER A 101 7.27 -21.09 9.21
N LEU A 102 7.61 -20.34 8.15
CA LEU A 102 7.08 -18.99 7.94
C LEU A 102 5.57 -19.01 7.68
N ALA A 103 5.07 -19.95 6.89
CA ALA A 103 3.63 -20.12 6.68
C ALA A 103 2.90 -20.31 8.01
N HIS A 104 3.41 -21.21 8.86
CA HIS A 104 2.84 -21.46 10.19
C HIS A 104 2.89 -20.21 11.08
N TYR A 105 4.01 -19.49 11.10
CA TYR A 105 4.16 -18.26 11.88
C TYR A 105 3.14 -17.20 11.48
N TYR A 106 2.99 -16.96 10.17
CA TYR A 106 2.04 -15.96 9.69
C TYR A 106 0.59 -16.34 10.00
N GLU A 107 0.24 -17.63 9.86
CA GLU A 107 -1.11 -18.11 10.20
C GLU A 107 -1.42 -17.94 11.70
N GLN A 108 -0.48 -18.31 12.59
CA GLN A 108 -0.65 -18.09 14.03
C GLN A 108 -0.80 -16.60 14.37
N THR A 109 -0.02 -15.75 13.70
CA THR A 109 -0.12 -14.31 13.91
C THR A 109 -1.46 -13.76 13.42
N ALA A 110 -1.98 -14.25 12.30
CA ALA A 110 -3.30 -13.88 11.81
C ALA A 110 -4.40 -14.26 12.80
N GLN A 111 -4.33 -15.46 13.38
CA GLN A 111 -5.29 -15.93 14.39
C GLN A 111 -5.26 -15.06 15.64
N GLU A 112 -4.08 -14.66 16.11
CA GLU A 112 -3.96 -13.76 17.27
C GLU A 112 -4.52 -12.37 16.97
N LEU A 113 -4.23 -11.81 15.80
CA LEU A 113 -4.78 -10.52 15.37
C LEU A 113 -6.31 -10.57 15.28
N GLU A 114 -6.87 -11.65 14.75
CA GLU A 114 -8.32 -11.89 14.70
C GLU A 114 -8.92 -11.96 16.11
N ARG A 115 -8.25 -12.67 17.03
CA ARG A 115 -8.68 -12.75 18.44
C ARG A 115 -8.71 -11.37 19.09
N VAL A 116 -7.72 -10.52 18.81
CA VAL A 116 -7.68 -9.13 19.29
C VAL A 116 -8.81 -8.30 18.66
N ALA A 117 -9.04 -8.42 17.35
CA ALA A 117 -10.15 -7.74 16.67
C ALA A 117 -11.51 -8.07 17.31
N GLN A 118 -11.78 -9.37 17.52
CA GLN A 118 -12.99 -9.87 18.17
C GLN A 118 -13.16 -9.34 19.61
N ALA A 119 -12.06 -9.15 20.34
CA ALA A 119 -12.11 -8.57 21.68
C ALA A 119 -12.61 -7.11 21.64
N HIS A 120 -12.18 -6.32 20.65
CA HIS A 120 -12.64 -4.94 20.46
C HIS A 120 -14.11 -4.88 19.99
N GLU A 121 -14.53 -5.76 19.09
CA GLU A 121 -15.94 -5.88 18.68
C GLU A 121 -16.85 -6.25 19.86
N ALA A 122 -16.38 -7.12 20.77
CA ALA A 122 -17.15 -7.50 21.94
C ALA A 122 -17.36 -6.33 22.91
N VAL A 123 -16.41 -5.39 23.00
CA VAL A 123 -16.54 -4.15 23.79
C VAL A 123 -17.59 -3.24 23.18
N ASP A 124 -17.56 -3.05 21.85
CA ASP A 124 -18.57 -2.28 21.11
C ASP A 124 -19.98 -2.86 21.31
N ARG A 125 -20.14 -4.18 21.15
CA ARG A 125 -21.42 -4.88 21.33
C ARG A 125 -22.00 -4.76 22.74
N LYS A 126 -21.17 -4.89 23.77
CA LYS A 126 -21.60 -4.75 25.17
C LYS A 126 -22.16 -3.35 25.47
N LYS A 127 -21.67 -2.30 24.79
CA LYS A 127 -22.20 -0.94 24.95
C LYS A 127 -23.55 -0.74 24.27
N ARG A 128 -23.77 -1.29 23.08
CA ARG A 128 -25.05 -1.18 22.35
C ARG A 128 -26.20 -1.90 23.05
N THR A 129 -25.88 -2.89 23.88
CA THR A 129 -26.85 -3.60 24.73
C THR A 129 -26.62 -3.23 26.20
N PRO A 130 -26.88 -1.99 26.63
CA PRO A 130 -26.89 -1.71 28.05
C PRO A 130 -28.00 -2.56 28.66
N ALA A 131 -27.67 -3.32 29.70
CA ALA A 131 -28.64 -4.12 30.42
C ALA A 131 -29.86 -3.25 30.71
N ALA A 132 -31.04 -3.65 30.22
CA ALA A 132 -32.30 -3.07 30.63
C ALA A 132 -32.37 -3.23 32.16
N VAL A 133 -32.02 -2.16 32.87
CA VAL A 133 -32.10 -2.10 34.33
C VAL A 133 -33.59 -2.15 34.66
N ARG A 134 -34.01 -3.28 35.23
CA ARG A 134 -35.32 -3.46 35.88
C ARG A 134 -35.28 -2.93 37.29
#